data_AF-A0A841J4G4-F1
#
_entry.id   AF-A0A841J4G4-F1
#
_cell.length_a   1.000
_cell.length_b   1.000
_cell.length_c   1.000
_cell.angle_alpha   90.00
_cell.angle_beta   90.00
_cell.angle_gamma   90.00
#
_symmetry.space_group_name_H-M   'P 1'
#
loop_
_entity.id
_entity.type
_entity.pdbx_description
1 polymer ?
#
loop_
_entity_poly.entity_id
_entity_poly.type
_entity_poly.pdbx_seq_one_letter_code
_entity_poly.pdbx_strand_id
1 'polypeptide(L)'
;MVSPKFIATQQSDGSETITLLRERPGGLFKRASSETVPVAEWPRAAPEAGQAALALARSFDQEGQILEEDGGVILPPHIAAQLDEADAFALGLPPATPLTLQLNSSGSLAEGSITVNPKWVRRGGVPVRADIVGARVREGGRVSRIPEPVFSVFQAAHVHGGDKPGQWSAGVLLSAAV
;
A
#
# COMPACT_ATOMS: atom_id res chain seq x y z
N MET A 1 14.47 -7.97 26.85
CA MET A 1 13.10 -7.44 26.84
C MET A 1 12.64 -7.45 25.40
N VAL A 2 11.48 -8.03 25.07
CA VAL A 2 11.02 -8.01 23.68
C VAL A 2 10.37 -6.66 23.45
N SER A 3 10.92 -5.87 22.53
CA SER A 3 10.37 -4.56 22.18
C SER A 3 9.07 -4.74 21.40
N PRO A 4 8.05 -3.88 21.62
CA PRO A 4 6.87 -3.86 20.77
C PRO A 4 7.22 -3.68 19.30
N LYS A 5 6.40 -4.20 18.40
CA LYS A 5 6.59 -4.06 16.95
C LYS A 5 5.28 -3.73 16.26
N PHE A 6 5.35 -2.92 15.21
CA PHE A 6 4.21 -2.70 14.34
C PHE A 6 3.97 -3.90 13.42
N ILE A 7 2.70 -4.12 13.09
CA ILE A 7 2.25 -5.03 12.05
C ILE A 7 1.22 -4.31 11.17
N ALA A 8 1.21 -4.63 9.88
CA ALA A 8 0.20 -4.13 8.96
C ALA A 8 -0.69 -5.27 8.45
N THR A 9 -2.00 -5.11 8.65
CA THR A 9 -3.02 -6.06 8.15
C THR A 9 -3.89 -5.37 7.12
N GLN A 10 -3.93 -5.91 5.90
CA GLN A 10 -4.79 -5.37 4.85
C GLN A 10 -6.26 -5.67 5.13
N GLN A 11 -7.10 -4.64 5.01
CA GLN A 11 -8.56 -4.75 5.03
C GLN A 11 -9.12 -5.09 3.64
N SER A 12 -10.40 -5.45 3.58
CA SER A 12 -11.07 -5.83 2.32
C SER A 12 -11.18 -4.69 1.29
N ASP A 13 -11.19 -3.44 1.76
CA ASP A 13 -11.21 -2.24 0.90
C ASP A 13 -9.81 -1.84 0.38
N GLY A 14 -8.76 -2.57 0.81
CA GLY A 14 -7.37 -2.33 0.44
C GLY A 14 -6.62 -1.38 1.37
N SER A 15 -7.27 -0.78 2.36
CA SER A 15 -6.59 -0.04 3.43
C SER A 15 -5.73 -0.96 4.31
N GLU A 16 -4.79 -0.37 5.05
CA GLU A 16 -3.88 -1.08 5.94
C GLU A 16 -4.16 -0.71 7.39
N THR A 17 -4.47 -1.69 8.22
CA THR A 17 -4.56 -1.49 9.67
C THR A 17 -3.18 -1.70 10.28
N ILE A 18 -2.59 -0.63 10.77
CA ILE A 18 -1.34 -0.65 11.53
C ILE A 18 -1.67 -0.90 13.00
N THR A 19 -1.08 -1.93 13.57
CA THR A 19 -1.28 -2.31 14.98
C THR A 19 0.06 -2.48 15.67
N LEU A 20 0.17 -2.03 16.92
CA LEU A 20 1.35 -2.26 17.75
C LEU A 20 1.14 -3.52 18.60
N LEU A 21 2.02 -4.51 18.43
CA LEU A 21 2.01 -5.73 19.24
C LEU A 21 3.15 -5.71 20.25
N ARG A 22 2.83 -6.06 21.50
CA ARG A 22 3.82 -6.34 22.56
C ARG A 22 3.87 -7.83 22.79
N GLU A 23 5.04 -8.44 22.60
CA GLU A 23 5.24 -9.84 22.88
C GLU A 23 5.46 -10.05 24.39
N ARG A 24 4.75 -11.03 24.96
CA ARG A 24 4.94 -11.51 26.32
C ARG A 24 5.66 -12.86 26.25
N PRO A 25 6.87 -12.97 26.82
CA PRO A 25 7.61 -14.22 26.79
C PRO A 25 6.81 -15.33 27.49
N GLY A 26 6.82 -16.50 26.87
CA GLY A 26 6.29 -17.70 27.48
C GLY A 26 7.15 -18.12 28.68
N GLY A 27 6.52 -18.55 29.77
CA GLY A 27 7.22 -19.19 30.89
C GLY A 27 7.53 -20.67 30.59
N LEU A 28 8.17 -21.36 31.55
CA LEU A 28 8.57 -22.78 31.44
C LEU A 28 7.43 -23.74 31.02
N PHE A 29 6.17 -23.34 31.19
CA PHE A 29 4.96 -24.10 30.84
C PHE A 29 3.91 -23.30 30.04
N LYS A 30 4.20 -22.05 29.64
CA LYS A 30 3.24 -21.18 28.93
C LYS A 30 3.82 -20.77 27.58
N ARG A 31 3.01 -20.84 26.52
CA ARG A 31 3.40 -20.32 25.21
C ARG A 31 3.57 -18.81 25.25
N ALA A 32 4.51 -18.30 24.46
CA ALA A 32 4.59 -16.87 24.20
C ALA A 32 3.25 -16.39 23.61
N SER A 33 2.82 -15.20 24.04
CA SER A 33 1.58 -14.57 23.56
C SER A 33 1.88 -13.14 23.17
N SER A 34 1.20 -12.62 22.15
CA SER A 34 1.20 -11.19 21.85
C SER A 34 -0.05 -10.53 22.40
N GLU A 35 0.07 -9.27 22.79
CA GLU A 35 -1.07 -8.40 23.06
C GLU A 35 -1.02 -7.16 22.16
N THR A 36 -2.21 -6.67 21.79
CA THR A 36 -2.35 -5.38 21.12
C THR A 36 -2.16 -4.26 22.13
N VAL A 37 -1.30 -3.29 21.81
CA VAL A 37 -1.10 -2.09 22.62
C VAL A 37 -2.10 -1.02 22.15
N PRO A 38 -2.93 -0.44 23.03
CA PRO A 38 -3.85 0.64 22.67
C PRO A 38 -3.13 1.84 22.06
N VAL A 39 -3.73 2.50 21.06
CA VAL A 39 -3.12 3.63 20.34
C VAL A 39 -2.64 4.75 21.27
N ALA A 40 -3.40 5.04 22.33
CA ALA A 40 -3.04 6.03 23.35
C ALA A 40 -1.71 5.74 24.08
N GLU A 41 -1.26 4.48 24.12
CA GLU A 41 0.02 4.09 24.73
C GLU A 41 1.21 4.12 23.77
N TRP A 42 0.97 4.27 22.46
CA TRP A 42 2.03 4.19 21.44
C TRP A 42 3.16 5.21 21.63
N PRO A 43 2.92 6.48 22.02
CA PRO A 43 3.99 7.45 22.24
C PRO A 43 5.06 6.99 23.24
N ARG A 44 4.69 6.09 24.18
CA ARG A 44 5.62 5.56 25.20
C ARG A 44 6.16 4.17 24.87
N ALA A 45 5.42 3.39 24.10
CA ALA A 45 5.69 1.96 23.90
C ALA A 45 6.24 1.62 22.51
N ALA A 46 5.90 2.39 21.49
CA ALA A 46 6.26 2.09 20.11
C ALA A 46 7.76 2.34 19.85
N PRO A 47 8.39 1.56 18.96
CA PRO A 47 9.73 1.87 18.46
C PRO A 47 9.80 3.25 17.80
N GLU A 48 10.90 3.97 18.01
CA GLU A 48 11.13 5.32 17.47
C GLU A 48 10.95 5.38 15.95
N ALA A 49 11.55 4.44 15.21
CA ALA A 49 11.43 4.38 13.76
C ALA A 49 9.97 4.24 13.29
N GLY A 50 9.16 3.45 13.99
CA GLY A 50 7.74 3.30 13.64
C GLY A 50 6.91 4.53 14.02
N GLN A 51 7.25 5.22 15.11
CA GLN A 51 6.63 6.51 15.43
C GLN A 51 6.94 7.57 14.37
N ALA A 52 8.20 7.65 13.93
CA ALA A 52 8.64 8.55 12.88
C ALA A 52 7.93 8.25 11.55
N ALA A 53 7.88 6.98 11.14
CA ALA A 53 7.18 6.55 9.94
C ALA A 53 5.67 6.87 9.98
N LEU A 54 5.02 6.71 11.14
CA LEU A 54 3.60 7.06 11.30
C LEU A 54 3.38 8.58 11.25
N ALA A 55 4.29 9.37 11.83
CA ALA A 55 4.24 10.83 11.72
C ALA A 55 4.42 11.28 10.27
N LEU A 56 5.34 10.66 9.50
CA LEU A 56 5.49 10.90 8.07
C LEU A 56 4.22 10.52 7.30
N ALA A 57 3.63 9.35 7.56
CA ALA A 57 2.38 8.93 6.93
C ALA A 57 1.25 9.98 7.14
N ARG A 58 1.12 10.52 8.36
CA ARG A 58 0.19 11.61 8.65
C ARG A 58 0.49 12.91 7.90
N SER A 59 1.76 13.17 7.55
CA SER A 59 2.11 14.34 6.74
C SER A 59 1.66 14.23 5.28
N PHE A 60 1.47 13.00 4.77
CA PHE A 60 0.89 12.75 3.45
C PHE A 60 -0.64 12.86 3.43
N ASP A 61 -1.27 12.78 4.60
CA ASP A 61 -2.72 12.80 4.74
C ASP A 61 -3.30 14.22 4.69
N GLN A 62 -3.36 14.80 3.50
CA GLN A 62 -3.87 16.16 3.31
C GLN A 62 -5.38 16.28 3.55
N GLU A 63 -6.11 15.16 3.45
CA GLU A 63 -7.57 15.13 3.47
C GLU A 63 -8.14 14.53 4.78
N GLY A 64 -7.30 14.10 5.71
CA GLY A 64 -7.74 13.50 6.97
C GLY A 64 -8.35 12.10 6.79
N GLN A 65 -7.85 11.33 5.84
CA GLN A 65 -8.29 9.98 5.51
C GLN A 65 -7.68 8.89 6.41
N ILE A 66 -6.64 9.20 7.18
CA ILE A 66 -6.12 8.30 8.22
C ILE A 66 -7.10 8.29 9.39
N LEU A 67 -7.56 7.09 9.75
CA LEU A 67 -8.47 6.91 10.88
C LEU A 67 -7.74 6.26 12.05
N GLU A 68 -7.96 6.77 13.26
CA GLU A 68 -7.47 6.15 14.49
C GLU A 68 -8.64 5.44 15.20
N GLU A 69 -8.47 4.15 15.44
CA GLU A 69 -9.43 3.32 16.16
C GLU A 69 -8.72 2.64 17.35
N ASP A 70 -9.48 2.13 18.32
CA ASP A 70 -8.89 1.47 19.50
C ASP A 70 -7.94 0.31 19.15
N GLY A 71 -8.18 -0.35 18.00
CA GLY A 71 -7.39 -1.48 17.50
C GLY A 71 -6.15 -1.11 16.66
N GLY A 72 -5.98 0.16 16.27
CA GLY A 72 -4.88 0.58 15.41
C GLY A 72 -5.15 1.85 14.60
N VAL A 73 -4.25 2.11 13.66
CA VAL A 73 -4.35 3.25 12.73
C VAL A 73 -4.59 2.71 11.32
N ILE A 74 -5.64 3.16 10.66
CA ILE A 74 -6.01 2.77 9.31
C ILE A 74 -5.35 3.72 8.32
N LEU A 75 -4.48 3.17 7.47
CA LEU A 75 -3.81 3.91 6.39
C LEU A 75 -4.50 3.62 5.05
N PRO A 76 -4.96 4.65 4.33
CA PRO A 76 -5.43 4.51 2.95
C PRO A 76 -4.33 3.97 2.00
N PRO A 77 -4.71 3.29 0.90
CA PRO A 77 -3.76 2.72 -0.06
C PRO A 77 -2.72 3.72 -0.59
N HIS A 78 -3.16 4.93 -0.92
CA HIS A 78 -2.28 5.95 -1.50
C HIS A 78 -1.22 6.48 -0.51
N ILE A 79 -1.51 6.45 0.80
CA ILE A 79 -0.53 6.78 1.84
C ILE A 79 0.46 5.63 2.01
N ALA A 80 -0.05 4.39 2.07
CA ALA A 80 0.80 3.20 2.14
C ALA A 80 1.77 3.13 0.94
N ALA A 81 1.34 3.54 -0.26
CA ALA A 81 2.18 3.59 -1.45
C ALA A 81 3.30 4.65 -1.39
N GLN A 82 3.08 5.78 -0.69
CA GLN A 82 4.05 6.88 -0.60
C GLN A 82 5.22 6.61 0.35
N LEU A 83 5.06 5.69 1.30
CA LEU A 83 6.14 5.34 2.24
C LEU A 83 7.34 4.73 1.50
N ASP A 84 8.55 5.06 1.93
CA ASP A 84 9.74 4.40 1.41
C ASP A 84 9.91 2.99 2.02
N GLU A 85 10.98 2.28 1.66
CA GLU A 85 11.19 0.91 2.15
C GLU A 85 11.46 0.86 3.66
N ALA A 86 12.16 1.85 4.22
CA ALA A 86 12.50 1.88 5.64
C ALA A 86 11.27 2.18 6.51
N ASP A 87 10.47 3.16 6.11
CA ASP A 87 9.26 3.55 6.81
C ASP A 87 8.17 2.47 6.69
N ALA A 88 8.01 1.88 5.49
CA ALA A 88 7.10 0.76 5.29
C ALA A 88 7.48 -0.43 6.20
N PHE A 89 8.78 -0.78 6.25
CA PHE A 89 9.26 -1.83 7.12
C PHE A 89 9.03 -1.51 8.61
N ALA A 90 9.26 -0.27 9.03
CA ALA A 90 9.05 0.16 10.41
C ALA A 90 7.58 0.06 10.86
N LEU A 91 6.63 0.18 9.93
CA LEU A 91 5.18 -0.02 10.17
C LEU A 91 4.72 -1.46 9.94
N GLY A 92 5.62 -2.37 9.56
CA GLY A 92 5.29 -3.77 9.29
C GLY A 92 4.52 -3.98 7.98
N LEU A 93 4.58 -3.02 7.05
CA LEU A 93 4.07 -3.18 5.69
C LEU A 93 4.93 -4.16 4.88
N PRO A 94 4.36 -4.82 3.86
CA PRO A 94 5.14 -5.65 2.94
C PRO A 94 6.22 -4.83 2.20
N PRO A 95 7.32 -5.48 1.78
CA PRO A 95 8.35 -4.82 0.97
C PRO A 95 7.81 -4.44 -0.41
N ALA A 96 8.49 -3.51 -1.09
CA ALA A 96 8.15 -3.15 -2.46
C ALA A 96 8.12 -4.37 -3.40
N THR A 97 7.20 -4.35 -4.36
CA THR A 97 7.04 -5.42 -5.33
C THR A 97 8.24 -5.52 -6.26
N PRO A 98 8.77 -6.73 -6.52
CA PRO A 98 9.80 -6.94 -7.53
C PRO A 98 9.21 -6.99 -8.96
N LEU A 99 7.88 -6.90 -9.09
CA LEU A 99 7.20 -6.90 -10.38
C LEU A 99 7.37 -5.55 -11.08
N THR A 100 7.39 -5.58 -12.39
CA THR A 100 7.37 -4.38 -13.23
C THR A 100 5.96 -4.18 -13.78
N LEU A 101 5.47 -2.95 -13.69
CA LEU A 101 4.29 -2.53 -14.42
C LEU A 101 4.69 -2.19 -15.86
N GLN A 102 4.21 -2.96 -16.82
CA GLN A 102 4.36 -2.69 -18.24
C GLN A 102 3.05 -2.06 -18.76
N LEU A 103 3.17 -0.86 -19.32
CA LEU A 103 2.07 -0.20 -20.01
C LEU A 103 2.22 -0.43 -21.51
N ASN A 104 1.19 -1.00 -22.13
CA ASN A 104 1.13 -1.12 -23.58
C ASN A 104 -0.02 -0.26 -24.09
N SER A 105 0.26 0.61 -25.04
CA SER A 105 -0.77 1.38 -25.73
C SER A 105 -1.14 0.76 -27.07
N SER A 106 -2.40 0.92 -27.47
CA SER A 106 -2.92 0.52 -28.77
C SER A 106 -3.94 1.55 -29.25
N GLY A 107 -4.24 1.56 -30.55
CA GLY A 107 -5.16 2.53 -31.16
C GLY A 107 -4.45 3.74 -31.76
N SER A 108 -5.23 4.76 -32.12
CA SER A 108 -4.75 5.97 -32.81
C SER A 108 -4.93 7.20 -31.92
N LEU A 109 -3.87 8.00 -31.79
CA LEU A 109 -3.93 9.31 -31.12
C LEU A 109 -4.83 10.28 -31.89
N ALA A 110 -4.75 10.27 -33.22
CA ALA A 110 -5.48 11.20 -34.08
C ALA A 110 -7.00 10.97 -34.04
N GLU A 111 -7.42 9.71 -33.83
CA GLU A 111 -8.83 9.33 -33.77
C GLU A 111 -9.38 9.33 -32.34
N GLY A 112 -8.55 9.62 -31.34
CA GLY A 112 -8.93 9.48 -29.94
C GLY A 112 -9.37 8.05 -29.63
N SER A 113 -8.61 7.04 -30.04
CA SER A 113 -8.94 5.62 -29.77
C SER A 113 -7.87 4.91 -28.94
N ILE A 114 -6.94 5.67 -28.34
CA ILE A 114 -5.89 5.12 -27.49
C ILE A 114 -6.49 4.37 -26.31
N THR A 115 -6.06 3.12 -26.16
CA THR A 115 -6.30 2.30 -24.97
C THR A 115 -4.97 2.00 -24.30
N VAL A 116 -4.90 2.09 -22.99
CA VAL A 116 -3.73 1.70 -22.19
C VAL A 116 -4.05 0.39 -21.47
N ASN A 117 -3.22 -0.62 -21.72
CA ASN A 117 -3.37 -1.96 -21.15
C ASN A 117 -2.23 -2.22 -20.16
N PRO A 118 -2.47 -2.07 -18.84
CA PRO A 118 -1.46 -2.38 -17.83
C PRO A 118 -1.28 -3.90 -17.71
N LYS A 119 -0.02 -4.35 -17.64
CA LYS A 119 0.36 -5.75 -17.40
C LYS A 119 1.46 -5.81 -16.36
N TRP A 120 1.33 -6.73 -15.41
CA TRP A 120 2.39 -7.03 -14.46
C TRP A 120 3.30 -8.10 -15.02
N VAL A 121 4.61 -7.87 -14.95
CA VAL A 121 5.63 -8.80 -15.43
C VAL A 121 6.68 -9.04 -14.36
N ARG A 122 7.26 -10.25 -14.33
CA ARG A 122 8.48 -10.53 -13.57
C ARG A 122 9.70 -9.95 -14.28
N ARG A 123 10.83 -9.92 -13.57
CA ARG A 123 12.14 -9.69 -14.19
C ARG A 123 12.33 -10.65 -15.38
N GLY A 124 12.69 -10.09 -16.53
CA GLY A 124 12.76 -10.82 -17.80
C GLY A 124 11.50 -10.71 -18.68
N GLY A 125 10.50 -9.93 -18.26
CA GLY A 125 9.34 -9.58 -19.10
C GLY A 125 8.25 -10.64 -19.16
N VAL A 126 8.32 -11.68 -18.33
CA VAL A 126 7.30 -12.75 -18.30
C VAL A 126 6.03 -12.22 -17.61
N PRO A 127 4.87 -12.19 -18.30
CA PRO A 127 3.62 -11.74 -17.71
C PRO A 127 3.18 -12.63 -16.55
N VAL A 128 2.59 -12.02 -15.52
CA VAL A 128 2.03 -12.71 -14.37
C VAL A 128 0.60 -12.28 -14.09
N ARG A 129 -0.18 -13.19 -13.51
CA ARG A 129 -1.46 -12.84 -12.90
C ARG A 129 -1.20 -12.43 -11.46
N ALA A 130 -1.29 -11.12 -11.21
CA ALA A 130 -1.17 -10.55 -9.88
C ALA A 130 -2.57 -10.18 -9.37
N ASP A 131 -2.87 -10.52 -8.12
CA ASP A 131 -4.09 -10.09 -7.44
C ASP A 131 -3.78 -8.80 -6.66
N ILE A 132 -4.51 -7.73 -6.96
CA ILE A 132 -4.22 -6.38 -6.47
C ILE A 132 -5.43 -5.85 -5.74
N VAL A 133 -5.19 -5.45 -4.49
CA VAL A 133 -6.18 -4.83 -3.63
C VAL A 133 -5.48 -3.69 -2.89
N GLY A 134 -5.97 -2.46 -3.04
CA GLY A 134 -5.27 -1.27 -2.56
C GLY A 134 -3.84 -1.21 -3.10
N ALA A 135 -2.88 -0.93 -2.21
CA ALA A 135 -1.45 -0.88 -2.55
C ALA A 135 -0.73 -2.23 -2.37
N ARG A 136 -1.44 -3.35 -2.19
CA ARG A 136 -0.80 -4.69 -2.14
C ARG A 136 -0.98 -5.43 -3.44
N VAL A 137 0.06 -6.19 -3.79
CA VAL A 137 0.04 -7.16 -4.86
C VAL A 137 0.41 -8.55 -4.33
N ARG A 138 -0.40 -9.53 -4.71
CA ARG A 138 -0.21 -10.95 -4.41
C ARG A 138 0.15 -11.71 -5.67
N GLU A 139 1.29 -12.40 -5.65
CA GLU A 139 1.82 -13.18 -6.77
C GLU A 139 2.57 -14.39 -6.22
N GLY A 140 2.24 -15.60 -6.69
CA GLY A 140 2.97 -16.82 -6.30
C GLY A 140 3.01 -17.08 -4.79
N GLY A 141 1.95 -16.73 -4.05
CA GLY A 141 1.88 -16.84 -2.59
C GLY A 141 2.69 -15.79 -1.82
N ARG A 142 3.34 -14.85 -2.51
CA ARG A 142 4.04 -13.72 -1.90
C ARG A 142 3.15 -12.49 -1.90
N VAL A 143 3.27 -11.69 -0.85
CA VAL A 143 2.62 -10.39 -0.71
C VAL A 143 3.69 -9.32 -0.75
N SER A 144 3.46 -8.29 -1.54
CA SER A 144 4.34 -7.12 -1.65
C SER A 144 3.52 -5.86 -1.84
N ARG A 145 4.17 -4.70 -1.71
CA ARG A 145 3.56 -3.38 -1.82
C ARG A 145 3.85 -2.78 -3.20
N ILE A 146 2.89 -2.05 -3.75
CA ILE A 146 3.09 -1.22 -4.94
C ILE A 146 3.45 0.18 -4.43
N PRO A 147 4.72 0.61 -4.51
CA PRO A 147 5.11 1.95 -4.10
C PRO A 147 4.75 2.99 -5.16
N GLU A 148 4.76 4.27 -4.79
CA GLU A 148 4.81 5.35 -5.76
C GLU A 148 6.15 5.34 -6.53
N PRO A 149 6.18 5.80 -7.81
CA PRO A 149 5.04 6.31 -8.60
C PRO A 149 4.20 5.20 -9.28
N VAL A 150 4.54 3.92 -9.06
CA VAL A 150 3.90 2.80 -9.78
C VAL A 150 2.43 2.67 -9.39
N PHE A 151 2.09 2.95 -8.14
CA PHE A 151 0.72 2.90 -7.64
C PHE A 151 -0.20 3.89 -8.36
N SER A 152 0.15 5.17 -8.39
CA SER A 152 -0.63 6.21 -9.09
C SER A 152 -0.77 5.92 -10.59
N VAL A 153 0.30 5.47 -11.25
CA VAL A 153 0.28 5.08 -12.66
C VAL A 153 -0.64 3.87 -12.91
N PHE A 154 -0.58 2.85 -12.05
CA PHE A 154 -1.45 1.68 -12.15
C PHE A 154 -2.92 2.06 -11.97
N GLN A 155 -3.23 2.88 -10.95
CA GLN A 155 -4.59 3.34 -10.69
C GLN A 155 -5.15 4.13 -11.88
N ALA A 156 -4.36 5.05 -12.43
CA ALA A 156 -4.74 5.79 -13.63
C ALA A 156 -5.00 4.82 -14.80
N ALA A 157 -4.09 3.90 -15.11
CA ALA A 157 -4.27 2.96 -16.22
C ALA A 157 -5.45 1.99 -16.01
N HIS A 158 -5.71 1.57 -14.77
CA HIS A 158 -6.77 0.62 -14.45
C HIS A 158 -8.17 1.22 -14.61
N VAL A 159 -8.37 2.45 -14.13
CA VAL A 159 -9.64 3.19 -14.29
C VAL A 159 -9.99 3.33 -15.78
N HIS A 160 -9.01 3.60 -16.64
CA HIS A 160 -9.23 3.81 -18.07
C HIS A 160 -9.31 2.50 -18.88
N GLY A 161 -8.86 1.37 -18.33
CA GLY A 161 -8.94 0.06 -18.99
C GLY A 161 -10.29 -0.65 -18.83
N GLY A 162 -11.14 -0.16 -17.92
CA GLY A 162 -12.49 -0.70 -17.66
C GLY A 162 -13.60 -0.10 -18.52
N ASP A 163 -13.34 1.02 -19.19
CA ASP A 163 -14.31 1.67 -20.06
C ASP A 163 -14.31 1.04 -21.46
N LYS A 164 -15.51 0.82 -22.00
CA LYS A 164 -15.70 0.39 -23.39
C LYS A 164 -14.98 1.37 -24.31
N PRO A 165 -14.32 0.91 -25.39
CA PRO A 165 -13.63 1.80 -26.32
C PRO A 165 -14.63 2.81 -26.89
N GLY A 166 -14.40 4.10 -26.63
CA GLY A 166 -15.15 5.21 -27.25
C GLY A 166 -15.67 6.32 -26.32
N GLN A 167 -15.47 6.25 -24.99
CA GLN A 167 -15.97 7.31 -24.10
C GLN A 167 -14.83 8.07 -23.43
N TRP A 168 -14.33 9.12 -24.10
CA TRP A 168 -13.47 10.13 -23.49
C TRP A 168 -14.36 11.20 -22.88
N SER A 169 -14.57 11.18 -21.57
CA SER A 169 -14.99 12.40 -20.88
C SER A 169 -13.78 13.32 -20.75
N ALA A 170 -13.84 14.48 -21.38
CA ALA A 170 -12.79 15.50 -21.45
C ALA A 170 -12.45 16.19 -20.10
N GLY A 171 -12.50 15.47 -18.99
CA GLY A 171 -12.50 16.05 -17.64
C GLY A 171 -11.20 15.95 -16.84
N VAL A 172 -10.18 15.18 -17.25
CA VAL A 172 -8.99 14.95 -16.41
C VAL A 172 -7.70 15.04 -17.21
N LEU A 173 -7.41 16.21 -17.77
CA LEU A 173 -6.08 16.57 -18.29
C LEU A 173 -5.41 17.70 -17.51
N LEU A 174 -5.90 18.03 -16.31
CA LEU A 174 -5.31 19.07 -15.45
C LEU A 174 -5.22 18.59 -14.01
N SER A 175 -4.24 17.72 -13.71
CA SER A 175 -3.66 17.68 -12.35
C SER A 175 -2.28 17.03 -12.24
N ALA A 176 -1.56 16.82 -13.36
CA ALA A 176 -0.20 16.29 -13.33
C ALA A 176 0.88 17.35 -13.65
N ALA A 177 0.54 18.63 -13.52
CA ALA A 177 1.50 19.72 -13.65
C ALA A 177 1.07 20.91 -12.77
N VAL A 178 1.32 20.80 -11.45
CA VAL A 178 1.91 21.85 -10.58
C VAL A 178 2.58 21.12 -9.43
#